data_AF-A0A1Y5TW51-F1
#
_entry.id   AF-A0A1Y5TW51-F1
#
_cell.length_a   1.000
_cell.length_b   1.000
_cell.length_c   1.000
_cell.angle_alpha   90.00
_cell.angle_beta   90.00
_cell.angle_gamma   90.00
#
_symmetry.space_group_name_H-M   'P 1'
#
loop_
_entity.id
_entity.type
_entity.pdbx_description
1 polymer ?
#
loop_
_entity_poly.entity_id
_entity_poly.type
_entity_poly.pdbx_seq_one_letter_code
_entity_poly.pdbx_strand_id
1 'polypeptide(L)'
;MTEWIATRAEGEKQLAAFAPRMGRRYANGRNTDQGAGRHTAVSVLSPYIRRRLVLEADAVAAALAAHGPEDAEKFVQEVIWRGYLKGWLERRPQVWASYLRGLDADLAALDRDRRLRRDVERAISGQTGLECFDAWATELVEIGYLHNHARIWFASIWIFTLGLPWRLGADFFYRHLLDGDAASNTLGWRWVAGLHTRGKPYPADAQNIAAFTAGRFTPRPSDLAEVTQGLEATEPDGLPSLLPLRAVTTPQPGKPTALLITDEDCRVEDFDLSAIDIRTTDTLTTSHLRSPLPVSDLVHAFEAGALTDAALRIGAAPVTLHAADPTALAKWAAASGATQIATPYITTGPLRDFMDDAAPSLARAGITFCEWRREWDAAIWPHATAGFFKVKQNIPRILNQVFPA
;
A
#
# COMPACT_ATOMS: atom_id res chain seq x y z
N MET A 1 -19.72 11.87 -7.82
CA MET A 1 -18.58 10.99 -7.50
C MET A 1 -17.32 11.81 -7.68
N THR A 2 -16.39 11.78 -6.72
CA THR A 2 -15.09 12.44 -6.90
C THR A 2 -14.32 11.66 -7.95
N GLU A 3 -14.01 12.30 -9.07
CA GLU A 3 -13.17 11.70 -10.10
C GLU A 3 -11.70 11.76 -9.66
N TRP A 4 -11.02 10.62 -9.61
CA TRP A 4 -9.61 10.55 -9.24
C TRP A 4 -8.73 10.76 -10.47
N ILE A 5 -8.05 11.90 -10.53
CA ILE A 5 -7.10 12.20 -11.60
C ILE A 5 -5.72 11.68 -11.19
N ALA A 6 -5.28 10.59 -11.81
CA ALA A 6 -4.06 9.87 -11.43
C ALA A 6 -2.78 10.48 -12.05
N THR A 7 -2.50 11.75 -11.79
CA THR A 7 -1.29 12.43 -12.29
C THR A 7 -0.41 12.96 -11.17
N ARG A 8 0.88 13.14 -11.45
CA ARG A 8 1.81 13.83 -10.55
C ARG A 8 1.28 15.23 -10.20
N ALA A 9 0.84 15.98 -11.22
CA ALA A 9 0.38 17.35 -11.06
C ALA A 9 -0.84 17.47 -10.13
N GLU A 10 -1.82 16.56 -10.23
CA GLU A 10 -2.97 16.60 -9.31
C GLU A 10 -2.56 16.23 -7.87
N GLY A 11 -1.68 15.23 -7.71
CA GLY A 11 -1.13 14.87 -6.41
C GLY A 11 -0.38 16.04 -5.74
N GLU A 12 0.46 16.75 -6.49
CA GLU A 12 1.19 17.93 -6.02
C GLU A 12 0.25 19.09 -5.67
N LYS A 13 -0.79 19.33 -6.48
CA LYS A 13 -1.84 20.31 -6.19
C LYS A 13 -2.57 19.98 -4.88
N GLN A 14 -2.91 18.72 -4.68
CA GLN A 14 -3.55 18.26 -3.45
C GLN A 14 -2.60 18.38 -2.24
N LEU A 15 -1.31 18.08 -2.42
CA LEU A 15 -0.28 18.26 -1.40
C LEU A 15 -0.18 19.73 -0.98
N ALA A 16 -0.05 20.64 -1.95
CA ALA A 16 0.02 22.07 -1.71
C ALA A 16 -1.25 22.60 -1.00
N ALA A 17 -2.43 22.13 -1.40
CA ALA A 17 -3.70 22.51 -0.78
C ALA A 17 -3.85 22.03 0.67
N PHE A 18 -3.21 20.91 1.03
CA PHE A 18 -3.26 20.37 2.39
C PHE A 18 -2.09 20.80 3.28
N ALA A 19 -0.94 21.21 2.71
CA ALA A 19 0.26 21.60 3.46
C ALA A 19 -0.02 22.59 4.63
N PRO A 20 -0.86 23.64 4.49
CA PRO A 20 -1.19 24.54 5.60
C PRO A 20 -1.91 23.88 6.79
N ARG A 21 -2.35 22.61 6.67
CA ARG A 21 -3.09 21.88 7.70
C ARG A 21 -2.29 20.76 8.36
N MET A 22 -1.06 20.49 7.90
CA MET A 22 -0.23 19.35 8.34
C MET A 22 0.31 19.44 9.78
N GLY A 23 0.23 20.60 10.43
CA GLY A 23 0.64 20.76 11.84
C GLY A 23 -0.42 20.31 12.86
N ARG A 24 -0.66 21.14 13.90
CA ARG A 24 -1.61 20.86 14.99
C ARG A 24 -3.04 20.54 14.52
N ARG A 25 -3.50 21.15 13.42
CA ARG A 25 -4.83 20.88 12.87
C ARG A 25 -4.96 19.42 12.44
N TYR A 26 -3.97 18.88 11.73
CA TYR A 26 -3.91 17.47 11.40
C TYR A 26 -3.86 16.61 12.67
N ALA A 27 -2.95 16.94 13.61
CA ALA A 27 -2.79 16.18 14.84
C ALA A 27 -4.11 16.03 15.63
N ASN A 28 -4.89 17.10 15.72
CA ASN A 28 -6.16 17.13 16.46
C ASN A 28 -7.31 16.46 15.68
N GLY A 29 -7.32 16.58 14.35
CA GLY A 29 -8.46 16.16 13.52
C GLY A 29 -8.34 14.77 12.90
N ARG A 30 -7.13 14.22 12.74
CA ARG A 30 -6.83 13.01 11.94
C ARG A 30 -7.58 11.73 12.30
N ASN A 31 -8.17 11.67 13.49
CA ASN A 31 -8.92 10.49 13.94
C ASN A 31 -10.41 10.58 13.59
N THR A 32 -10.90 11.75 13.17
CA THR A 32 -12.33 12.00 12.95
C THR A 32 -12.73 11.71 11.51
N ASP A 33 -13.60 10.72 11.33
CA ASP A 33 -14.23 10.37 10.07
C ASP A 33 -15.56 11.10 9.90
N GLN A 34 -15.59 12.13 9.06
CA GLN A 34 -16.84 12.80 8.67
C GLN A 34 -17.55 12.08 7.51
N GLY A 35 -16.96 10.97 7.04
CA GLY A 35 -17.27 10.08 5.92
C GLY A 35 -17.16 10.70 4.53
N ALA A 36 -17.62 9.94 3.53
CA ALA A 36 -17.42 10.18 2.11
C ALA A 36 -17.38 11.66 1.69
N GLY A 37 -16.25 12.04 1.08
CA GLY A 37 -16.01 13.39 0.54
C GLY A 37 -15.75 14.49 1.58
N ARG A 38 -15.79 14.19 2.89
CA ARG A 38 -15.61 15.17 3.98
C ARG A 38 -14.33 14.97 4.78
N HIS A 39 -13.32 14.35 4.18
CA HIS A 39 -12.01 14.04 4.76
C HIS A 39 -11.09 15.28 4.92
N THR A 40 -11.63 16.39 5.45
CA THR A 40 -10.94 17.71 5.50
C THR A 40 -9.82 17.82 6.55
N ALA A 41 -9.78 16.87 7.49
CA ALA A 41 -8.78 16.81 8.55
C ALA A 41 -7.55 15.97 8.18
N VAL A 42 -7.60 15.24 7.05
CA VAL A 42 -6.52 14.39 6.54
C VAL A 42 -6.17 14.77 5.11
N SER A 43 -5.00 14.37 4.64
CA SER A 43 -4.48 14.82 3.35
C SER A 43 -5.13 14.14 2.15
N VAL A 44 -5.63 12.91 2.34
CA VAL A 44 -6.13 12.03 1.27
C VAL A 44 -5.09 11.82 0.14
N LEU A 45 -3.79 11.96 0.47
CA LEU A 45 -2.68 11.80 -0.48
C LEU A 45 -2.28 10.33 -0.70
N SER A 46 -2.85 9.39 0.04
CA SER A 46 -2.41 7.99 0.02
C SER A 46 -2.48 7.33 -1.36
N PRO A 47 -3.47 7.59 -2.25
CA PRO A 47 -3.44 7.04 -3.61
C PRO A 47 -2.23 7.50 -4.42
N TYR A 48 -1.87 8.78 -4.32
CA TYR A 48 -0.72 9.37 -5.01
C TYR A 48 0.62 8.90 -4.43
N ILE A 49 0.71 8.82 -3.10
CA ILE A 49 1.91 8.33 -2.40
C ILE A 49 2.11 6.82 -2.64
N ARG A 50 1.04 6.03 -2.75
CA ARG A 50 1.13 4.59 -3.05
C ARG A 50 1.88 4.34 -4.36
N ARG A 51 1.60 5.15 -5.38
CA ARG A 51 2.19 5.06 -6.73
C ARG A 51 3.42 5.96 -6.90
N ARG A 52 3.82 6.68 -5.84
CA ARG A 52 4.84 7.74 -5.86
C ARG A 52 4.63 8.75 -6.99
N LEU A 53 3.39 9.11 -7.30
CA LEU A 53 3.10 10.35 -8.03
C LEU A 53 3.50 11.56 -7.16
N VAL A 54 3.33 11.44 -5.84
CA VAL A 54 3.91 12.31 -4.81
C VAL A 54 4.83 11.46 -3.94
N LEU A 55 6.05 11.92 -3.68
CA LEU A 55 6.95 11.17 -2.81
C LEU A 55 6.61 11.35 -1.33
N GLU A 56 6.94 10.34 -0.53
CA GLU A 56 6.92 10.43 0.92
C GLU A 56 7.79 11.59 1.42
N ALA A 57 8.96 11.78 0.79
CA ALA A 57 9.87 12.87 1.09
C ALA A 57 9.27 14.25 0.75
N ASP A 58 8.57 14.39 -0.38
CA ASP A 58 7.90 15.64 -0.77
C ASP A 58 6.83 16.02 0.28
N ALA A 59 6.04 15.05 0.75
CA ALA A 59 5.02 15.28 1.75
C ALA A 59 5.61 15.69 3.11
N VAL A 60 6.72 15.08 3.53
CA VAL A 60 7.42 15.43 4.77
C VAL A 60 8.09 16.80 4.65
N ALA A 61 8.76 17.10 3.54
CA ALA A 61 9.37 18.39 3.30
C ALA A 61 8.33 19.52 3.35
N ALA A 62 7.17 19.34 2.71
CA ALA A 62 6.06 20.29 2.76
C ALA A 62 5.53 20.51 4.20
N ALA A 63 5.40 19.45 4.98
CA ALA A 63 4.96 19.55 6.37
C ALA A 63 5.97 20.32 7.25
N LEU A 64 7.26 19.99 7.11
CA LEU A 64 8.35 20.63 7.85
C LEU A 64 8.50 22.11 7.46
N ALA A 65 8.41 22.43 6.17
CA ALA A 65 8.49 23.80 5.69
C ALA A 65 7.31 24.67 6.19
N ALA A 66 6.11 24.11 6.29
CA ALA A 66 4.92 24.85 6.69
C ALA A 66 4.74 25.00 8.21
N HIS A 67 5.20 24.04 9.02
CA HIS A 67 4.91 23.99 10.47
C HIS A 67 6.14 23.80 11.36
N GLY A 68 7.31 23.52 10.79
CA GLY A 68 8.49 23.12 11.56
C GLY A 68 8.37 21.69 12.14
N PRO A 69 9.48 21.15 12.69
CA PRO A 69 9.55 19.74 13.11
C PRO A 69 8.65 19.39 14.30
N GLU A 70 8.41 20.33 15.22
CA GLU A 70 7.58 20.09 16.40
C GLU A 70 6.09 19.98 16.04
N ASP A 71 5.53 20.97 15.36
CA ASP A 71 4.09 20.96 15.04
C ASP A 71 3.75 19.94 13.94
N ALA A 72 4.68 19.64 13.02
CA ALA A 72 4.51 18.62 11.98
C ALA A 72 4.74 17.18 12.47
N GLU A 73 5.23 16.97 13.69
CA GLU A 73 5.70 15.66 14.19
C GLU A 73 4.70 14.54 13.91
N LYS A 74 3.41 14.80 14.15
CA LYS A 74 2.37 13.78 13.96
C LYS A 74 2.16 13.43 12.50
N PHE A 75 2.15 14.39 11.58
CA PHE A 75 2.02 14.11 10.15
C PHE A 75 3.23 13.32 9.64
N VAL A 76 4.45 13.74 10.02
CA VAL A 76 5.69 13.05 9.66
C VAL A 76 5.68 11.61 10.15
N GLN A 77 5.25 11.35 11.40
CA GLN A 77 5.13 9.99 11.92
C GLN A 77 4.21 9.11 11.07
N GLU A 78 3.07 9.62 10.61
CA GLU A 78 2.11 8.85 9.82
C GLU A 78 2.64 8.56 8.40
N VAL A 79 3.45 9.45 7.81
CA VAL A 79 4.18 9.14 6.57
C VAL A 79 5.26 8.07 6.83
N ILE A 80 6.01 8.17 7.93
CA ILE A 80 7.06 7.20 8.30
C ILE A 80 6.46 5.82 8.62
N TRP A 81 5.23 5.73 9.14
CA TRP A 81 4.52 4.46 9.34
C TRP A 81 4.46 3.64 8.06
N ARG A 82 4.21 4.25 6.90
CA ARG A 82 4.23 3.56 5.60
C ARG A 82 5.61 2.97 5.30
N GLY A 83 6.68 3.76 5.49
CA GLY A 83 8.06 3.29 5.32
C GLY A 83 8.43 2.15 6.26
N TYR A 84 7.96 2.20 7.51
CA TYR A 84 8.10 1.12 8.48
C TYR A 84 7.41 -0.16 8.01
N LEU A 85 6.15 -0.10 7.57
CA LEU A 85 5.39 -1.28 7.15
C LEU A 85 6.06 -1.96 5.95
N LYS A 86 6.48 -1.18 4.95
CA LYS A 86 7.25 -1.69 3.80
C LYS A 86 8.55 -2.35 4.27
N GLY A 87 9.39 -1.64 5.02
CA GLY A 87 10.66 -2.18 5.52
C GLY A 87 10.49 -3.41 6.42
N TRP A 88 9.40 -3.49 7.17
CA TRP A 88 9.10 -4.66 8.00
C TRP A 88 8.76 -5.87 7.14
N LEU A 89 7.93 -5.69 6.11
CA LEU A 89 7.58 -6.77 5.18
C LEU A 89 8.77 -7.20 4.32
N GLU A 90 9.61 -6.27 3.85
CA GLU A 90 10.86 -6.58 3.13
C GLU A 90 11.81 -7.48 3.92
N ARG A 91 11.77 -7.41 5.24
CA ARG A 91 12.59 -8.24 6.13
C ARG A 91 11.87 -9.48 6.61
N ARG A 92 10.59 -9.64 6.27
CA ARG A 92 9.74 -10.79 6.61
C ARG A 92 8.81 -11.15 5.44
N PRO A 93 9.33 -11.37 4.22
CA PRO A 93 8.52 -11.72 3.05
C PRO A 93 7.71 -13.02 3.27
N GLN A 94 8.13 -13.86 4.22
CA GLN A 94 7.37 -15.04 4.65
C GLN A 94 5.93 -14.71 5.08
N VAL A 95 5.67 -13.50 5.61
CA VAL A 95 4.33 -13.06 5.99
C VAL A 95 3.45 -12.85 4.76
N TRP A 96 3.98 -12.27 3.69
CA TRP A 96 3.26 -12.13 2.42
C TRP A 96 2.92 -13.51 1.83
N ALA A 97 3.91 -14.41 1.76
CA ALA A 97 3.68 -15.77 1.28
C ALA A 97 2.66 -16.55 2.13
N SER A 98 2.65 -16.32 3.46
CA SER A 98 1.65 -16.92 4.36
C SER A 98 0.25 -16.34 4.14
N TYR A 99 0.14 -15.03 3.91
CA TYR A 99 -1.11 -14.37 3.55
C TYR A 99 -1.71 -14.97 2.27
N LEU A 100 -0.91 -15.12 1.20
CA LEU A 100 -1.38 -15.68 -0.08
C LEU A 100 -1.91 -17.11 0.08
N ARG A 101 -1.11 -18.01 0.68
CA ARG A 101 -1.55 -19.40 0.93
C ARG A 101 -2.81 -19.47 1.80
N GLY A 102 -2.90 -18.59 2.79
CA GLY A 102 -4.07 -18.49 3.65
C GLY A 102 -5.30 -17.97 2.93
N LEU A 103 -5.14 -17.02 2.00
CA LEU A 103 -6.21 -16.49 1.17
C LEU A 103 -6.76 -17.59 0.26
N ASP A 104 -5.88 -18.36 -0.40
CA ASP A 104 -6.29 -19.50 -1.23
C ASP A 104 -7.10 -20.53 -0.43
N ALA A 105 -6.68 -20.81 0.81
CA ALA A 105 -7.38 -21.72 1.70
C ALA A 105 -8.76 -21.17 2.13
N ASP A 106 -8.85 -19.88 2.44
CA ASP A 106 -10.11 -19.23 2.84
C ASP A 106 -11.09 -19.14 1.64
N LEU A 107 -10.60 -18.90 0.43
CA LEU A 107 -11.39 -18.95 -0.81
C LEU A 107 -11.92 -20.36 -1.08
N ALA A 108 -11.07 -21.39 -0.94
CA ALA A 108 -11.50 -22.78 -1.06
C ALA A 108 -12.54 -23.17 0.01
N ALA A 109 -12.49 -22.56 1.19
CA ALA A 109 -13.49 -22.75 2.25
C ALA A 109 -14.83 -22.09 1.88
N LEU A 110 -14.82 -20.88 1.31
CA LEU A 110 -16.03 -20.23 0.78
C LEU A 110 -16.75 -21.09 -0.26
N ASP A 111 -16.00 -21.86 -1.05
CA ASP A 111 -16.60 -22.74 -2.05
C ASP A 111 -17.35 -23.93 -1.47
N ARG A 112 -16.98 -24.34 -0.26
CA ARG A 112 -17.53 -25.52 0.43
C ARG A 112 -18.56 -25.15 1.48
N ASP A 113 -18.47 -23.96 2.06
CA ASP A 113 -19.37 -23.48 3.13
C ASP A 113 -20.30 -22.37 2.62
N ARG A 114 -21.55 -22.76 2.32
CA ARG A 114 -22.61 -21.84 1.88
C ARG A 114 -22.96 -20.77 2.91
N ARG A 115 -22.84 -21.07 4.21
CA ARG A 115 -23.14 -20.09 5.26
C ARG A 115 -22.05 -19.03 5.30
N LEU A 116 -20.79 -19.46 5.33
CA LEU A 116 -19.65 -18.56 5.29
C LEU A 116 -19.70 -17.68 4.02
N ARG A 117 -20.00 -18.27 2.86
CA ARG A 117 -20.16 -17.53 1.61
C ARG A 117 -21.22 -16.43 1.72
N ARG A 118 -22.42 -16.77 2.18
CA ARG A 118 -23.51 -15.81 2.37
C ARG A 118 -23.12 -14.70 3.35
N ASP A 119 -22.46 -15.05 4.45
CA ASP A 119 -22.09 -14.08 5.49
C ASP A 119 -20.98 -13.12 4.98
N VAL A 120 -20.04 -13.61 4.16
CA VAL A 120 -19.05 -12.78 3.45
C VAL A 120 -19.71 -11.91 2.37
N GLU A 121 -20.62 -12.48 1.55
CA GLU A 121 -21.37 -11.73 0.53
C GLU A 121 -22.12 -10.55 1.14
N ARG A 122 -22.83 -10.79 2.25
CA ARG A 122 -23.52 -9.72 3.00
C ARG A 122 -22.56 -8.67 3.53
N ALA A 123 -21.37 -9.06 3.98
CA ALA A 123 -20.37 -8.11 4.46
C ALA A 123 -19.83 -7.22 3.33
N ILE A 124 -19.41 -7.81 2.21
CA ILE A 124 -18.86 -7.05 1.08
C ILE A 124 -19.92 -6.21 0.35
N SER A 125 -21.20 -6.60 0.41
CA SER A 125 -22.31 -5.85 -0.19
C SER A 125 -22.90 -4.78 0.74
N GLY A 126 -22.36 -4.61 1.96
CA GLY A 126 -22.90 -3.67 2.95
C GLY A 126 -24.33 -3.99 3.40
N GLN A 127 -24.60 -5.26 3.73
CA GLN A 127 -25.91 -5.77 4.14
C GLN A 127 -25.83 -6.60 5.44
N THR A 128 -24.90 -6.24 6.32
CA THR A 128 -24.73 -6.89 7.63
C THR A 128 -25.84 -6.52 8.60
N GLY A 129 -26.44 -5.34 8.43
CA GLY A 129 -27.39 -4.74 9.36
C GLY A 129 -26.72 -3.82 10.39
N LEU A 130 -25.39 -3.65 10.32
CA LEU A 130 -24.65 -2.70 11.15
C LEU A 130 -24.34 -1.46 10.31
N GLU A 131 -25.08 -0.38 10.55
CA GLU A 131 -25.11 0.82 9.70
C GLU A 131 -23.72 1.40 9.40
N CYS A 132 -22.84 1.49 10.41
CA CYS A 132 -21.49 2.00 10.21
C CYS A 132 -20.68 1.12 9.25
N PHE A 133 -20.70 -0.19 9.46
CA PHE A 133 -19.97 -1.16 8.64
C PHE A 133 -20.49 -1.18 7.21
N ASP A 134 -21.82 -1.21 7.05
CA ASP A 134 -22.48 -1.24 5.76
C ASP A 134 -22.15 0.01 4.94
N ALA A 135 -22.20 1.19 5.56
CA ALA A 135 -21.81 2.45 4.92
C ALA A 135 -20.33 2.49 4.52
N TRP A 136 -19.42 1.94 5.33
CA TRP A 136 -17.99 1.87 5.00
C TRP A 136 -17.69 0.88 3.87
N ALA A 137 -18.42 -0.26 3.80
CA ALA A 137 -18.30 -1.20 2.69
C ALA A 137 -18.70 -0.52 1.37
N THR A 138 -19.83 0.18 1.36
CA THR A 138 -20.29 0.95 0.20
C THR A 138 -19.31 2.06 -0.16
N GLU A 139 -18.84 2.87 0.80
CA GLU A 139 -17.87 3.94 0.54
C GLU A 139 -16.57 3.39 -0.08
N LEU A 140 -16.06 2.26 0.44
CA LEU A 140 -14.87 1.62 -0.12
C LEU A 140 -15.06 1.19 -1.58
N VAL A 141 -16.18 0.54 -1.91
CA VAL A 141 -16.45 0.05 -3.27
C VAL A 141 -16.68 1.20 -4.25
N GLU A 142 -17.45 2.21 -3.85
CA GLU A 142 -17.84 3.32 -4.72
C GLU A 142 -16.75 4.38 -4.90
N ILE A 143 -15.91 4.61 -3.87
CA ILE A 143 -14.94 5.72 -3.86
C ILE A 143 -13.49 5.21 -4.00
N GLY A 144 -13.21 3.95 -3.65
CA GLY A 144 -11.86 3.40 -3.65
C GLY A 144 -10.95 3.96 -2.55
N TYR A 145 -11.53 4.61 -1.54
CA TYR A 145 -10.84 5.18 -0.39
C TYR A 145 -11.70 5.02 0.86
N LEU A 146 -11.05 4.79 2.01
CA LEU A 146 -11.70 4.81 3.31
C LEU A 146 -10.79 5.49 4.34
N HIS A 147 -11.37 6.22 5.30
CA HIS A 147 -10.62 6.86 6.39
C HIS A 147 -9.91 5.83 7.28
N ASN A 148 -8.69 6.11 7.76
CA ASN A 148 -7.88 5.12 8.51
C ASN A 148 -8.60 4.54 9.74
N HIS A 149 -9.28 5.37 10.54
CA HIS A 149 -10.05 4.86 11.69
C HIS A 149 -11.22 3.95 11.26
N ALA A 150 -11.92 4.31 10.19
CA ALA A 150 -12.97 3.46 9.62
C ALA A 150 -12.40 2.12 9.14
N ARG A 151 -11.21 2.10 8.53
CA ARG A 151 -10.49 0.86 8.16
C ARG A 151 -10.24 -0.06 9.37
N ILE A 152 -9.79 0.54 10.48
CA ILE A 152 -9.48 -0.20 11.71
C ILE A 152 -10.76 -0.78 12.34
N TRP A 153 -11.83 0.01 12.47
CA TRP A 153 -13.12 -0.48 12.98
C TRP A 153 -13.74 -1.53 12.06
N PHE A 154 -13.70 -1.30 10.75
CA PHE A 154 -14.17 -2.27 9.75
C PHE A 154 -13.46 -3.61 9.91
N ALA A 155 -12.13 -3.62 9.98
CA ALA A 155 -11.35 -4.84 10.15
C ALA A 155 -11.68 -5.55 11.47
N SER A 156 -11.87 -4.79 12.56
CA SER A 156 -12.20 -5.37 13.86
C SER A 156 -13.60 -6.00 13.86
N ILE A 157 -14.59 -5.30 13.31
CA ILE A 157 -15.95 -5.81 13.15
C ILE A 157 -15.95 -7.05 12.26
N TRP A 158 -15.24 -7.02 11.12
CA TRP A 158 -15.10 -8.16 10.21
C TRP A 158 -14.61 -9.41 10.95
N ILE A 159 -13.51 -9.28 11.69
CA ILE A 159 -12.85 -10.41 12.35
C ILE A 159 -13.68 -10.91 13.53
N PHE A 160 -14.09 -10.01 14.44
CA PHE A 160 -14.57 -10.41 15.74
C PHE A 160 -16.09 -10.37 15.87
N THR A 161 -16.76 -9.38 15.26
CA THR A 161 -18.21 -9.24 15.34
C THR A 161 -18.91 -10.14 14.33
N LEU A 162 -18.41 -10.16 13.09
CA LEU A 162 -18.94 -11.02 12.02
C LEU A 162 -18.32 -12.42 12.03
N GLY A 163 -17.18 -12.61 12.71
CA GLY A 163 -16.50 -13.91 12.81
C GLY A 163 -15.90 -14.39 11.49
N LEU A 164 -15.56 -13.47 10.58
CA LEU A 164 -15.13 -13.79 9.22
C LEU A 164 -13.60 -13.94 9.11
N PRO A 165 -13.08 -14.79 8.21
CA PRO A 165 -11.65 -14.92 7.97
C PRO A 165 -11.01 -13.58 7.58
N TRP A 166 -9.99 -13.17 8.32
CA TRP A 166 -9.39 -11.83 8.17
C TRP A 166 -8.78 -11.61 6.78
N ARG A 167 -8.27 -12.67 6.13
CA ARG A 167 -7.62 -12.56 4.81
C ARG A 167 -8.62 -12.22 3.72
N LEU A 168 -9.87 -12.68 3.83
CA LEU A 168 -10.94 -12.30 2.90
C LEU A 168 -11.28 -10.80 3.02
N GLY A 169 -11.27 -10.25 4.24
CA GLY A 169 -11.46 -8.83 4.47
C GLY A 169 -10.27 -7.99 3.98
N ALA A 170 -9.05 -8.48 4.21
CA ALA A 170 -7.83 -7.88 3.68
C ALA A 170 -7.80 -7.89 2.15
N ASP A 171 -8.23 -8.98 1.51
CA ASP A 171 -8.38 -9.09 0.07
C ASP A 171 -9.42 -8.10 -0.47
N PHE A 172 -10.60 -8.04 0.15
CA PHE A 172 -11.62 -7.05 -0.18
C PHE A 172 -11.07 -5.62 -0.14
N PHE A 173 -10.31 -5.26 0.90
CA PHE A 173 -9.64 -3.97 0.95
C PHE A 173 -8.63 -3.78 -0.18
N TYR A 174 -7.80 -4.78 -0.45
CA TYR A 174 -6.71 -4.66 -1.42
C TYR A 174 -7.22 -4.50 -2.87
N ARG A 175 -8.35 -5.15 -3.19
CA ARG A 175 -9.01 -5.06 -4.51
C ARG A 175 -9.73 -3.74 -4.75
N HIS A 176 -10.18 -3.06 -3.70
CA HIS A 176 -10.99 -1.84 -3.83
C HIS A 176 -10.22 -0.56 -3.49
N LEU A 177 -9.17 -0.61 -2.68
CA LEU A 177 -8.39 0.57 -2.32
C LEU A 177 -7.44 1.03 -3.43
N LEU A 178 -7.57 2.30 -3.84
CA LEU A 178 -6.62 2.97 -4.72
C LEU A 178 -5.21 3.01 -4.12
N ASP A 179 -5.14 3.18 -2.80
CA ASP A 179 -3.90 3.17 -2.02
C ASP A 179 -3.49 1.78 -1.50
N GLY A 180 -4.13 0.72 -2.01
CA GLY A 180 -3.84 -0.67 -1.65
C GLY A 180 -2.36 -1.01 -1.83
N ASP A 181 -1.69 -1.39 -0.75
CA ASP A 181 -0.27 -1.72 -0.64
C ASP A 181 -0.12 -3.06 0.08
N ALA A 182 0.68 -3.99 -0.47
CA ALA A 182 0.82 -5.34 0.10
C ALA A 182 1.29 -5.30 1.56
N ALA A 183 2.26 -4.44 1.88
CA ALA A 183 2.75 -4.27 3.24
C ALA A 183 1.72 -3.61 4.16
N SER A 184 1.23 -2.43 3.77
CA SER A 184 0.35 -1.65 4.63
C SER A 184 -1.00 -2.35 4.89
N ASN A 185 -1.56 -3.02 3.87
CA ASN A 185 -2.80 -3.75 3.99
C ASN A 185 -2.63 -5.02 4.85
N THR A 186 -1.68 -5.90 4.48
CA THR A 186 -1.49 -7.18 5.18
C THR A 186 -1.14 -6.96 6.65
N LEU A 187 -0.19 -6.06 6.92
CA LEU A 187 0.25 -5.78 8.29
C LEU A 187 -0.79 -5.01 9.10
N GLY A 188 -1.59 -4.14 8.47
CA GLY A 188 -2.70 -3.45 9.12
C GLY A 188 -3.77 -4.41 9.62
N TRP A 189 -4.21 -5.34 8.79
CA TRP A 189 -5.17 -6.38 9.18
C TRP A 189 -4.60 -7.32 10.26
N ARG A 190 -3.32 -7.74 10.11
CA ARG A 190 -2.63 -8.50 11.15
C ARG A 190 -2.51 -7.75 12.48
N TRP A 191 -2.36 -6.43 12.43
CA TRP A 191 -2.31 -5.61 13.65
C TRP A 191 -3.65 -5.62 14.36
N VAL A 192 -4.75 -5.40 13.64
CA VAL A 192 -6.12 -5.46 14.22
C VAL A 192 -6.42 -6.85 14.77
N ALA A 193 -6.01 -7.91 14.07
CA ALA A 193 -6.18 -9.30 14.49
C ALA A 193 -5.34 -9.70 15.73
N GLY A 194 -4.44 -8.84 16.22
CA GLY A 194 -3.51 -9.18 17.30
C GLY A 194 -2.38 -10.14 16.87
N LEU A 195 -2.13 -10.28 15.57
CA LEU A 195 -1.06 -11.11 15.00
C LEU A 195 0.27 -10.34 14.86
N HIS A 196 0.21 -9.03 14.58
CA HIS A 196 1.42 -8.20 14.42
C HIS A 196 2.02 -7.80 15.76
N THR A 197 1.18 -7.25 16.65
CA THR A 197 1.50 -7.10 18.08
C THR A 197 0.83 -8.27 18.79
N ARG A 198 1.56 -9.38 18.91
CA ARG A 198 1.01 -10.67 19.35
C ARG A 198 0.19 -10.55 20.64
N GLY A 199 -1.05 -11.05 20.61
CA GLY A 199 -1.97 -11.07 21.74
C GLY A 199 -2.59 -9.72 22.10
N LYS A 200 -2.47 -8.72 21.21
CA LYS A 200 -3.08 -7.39 21.38
C LYS A 200 -4.01 -7.06 20.21
N PRO A 201 -5.20 -7.69 20.14
CA PRO A 201 -6.19 -7.32 19.13
C PRO A 201 -6.67 -5.89 19.36
N TYR A 202 -7.17 -5.26 18.29
CA TYR A 202 -7.87 -3.98 18.39
C TYR A 202 -9.39 -4.24 18.39
N PRO A 203 -10.11 -4.03 19.51
CA PRO A 203 -11.57 -4.07 19.55
C PRO A 203 -12.17 -2.79 18.95
N ALA A 204 -13.16 -2.94 18.07
CA ALA A 204 -14.08 -1.86 17.75
C ALA A 204 -14.86 -1.50 19.02
N ASP A 205 -14.96 -0.20 19.30
CA ASP A 205 -15.66 0.30 20.47
C ASP A 205 -16.75 1.28 20.05
N ALA A 206 -17.95 1.07 20.59
CA ALA A 206 -19.14 1.82 20.22
C ALA A 206 -19.02 3.31 20.54
N GLN A 207 -18.43 3.66 21.69
CA GLN A 207 -18.25 5.05 22.11
C GLN A 207 -17.23 5.76 21.22
N ASN A 208 -16.12 5.08 20.89
CA ASN A 208 -15.12 5.59 19.96
C ASN A 208 -15.69 5.80 18.56
N ILE A 209 -16.46 4.85 18.02
CA ILE A 209 -17.13 5.01 16.73
C ILE A 209 -18.06 6.23 16.77
N ALA A 210 -18.89 6.38 17.80
CA ALA A 210 -19.78 7.52 17.93
C ALA A 210 -19.03 8.86 18.00
N ALA A 211 -18.00 8.94 18.85
CA ALA A 211 -17.22 10.16 19.04
C ALA A 211 -16.48 10.55 17.75
N PHE A 212 -15.75 9.61 17.15
CA PHE A 212 -14.87 9.88 16.01
C PHE A 212 -15.56 9.79 14.66
N THR A 213 -16.85 9.46 14.61
CA THR A 213 -17.69 9.70 13.42
C THR A 213 -18.56 10.96 13.58
N ALA A 214 -18.30 11.76 14.63
CA ALA A 214 -19.08 12.94 15.00
C ALA A 214 -20.59 12.66 15.11
N GLY A 215 -20.94 11.49 15.65
CA GLY A 215 -22.32 11.06 15.83
C GLY A 215 -23.03 10.56 14.57
N ARG A 216 -22.33 10.44 13.43
CA ARG A 216 -22.91 9.81 12.22
C ARG A 216 -23.40 8.39 12.50
N PHE A 217 -22.66 7.65 13.31
CA PHE A 217 -23.01 6.29 13.68
C PHE A 217 -22.99 6.15 15.20
N THR A 218 -24.01 5.51 15.77
CA THR A 218 -24.13 5.29 17.21
C THR A 218 -24.46 3.83 17.52
N PRO A 219 -23.59 2.87 17.14
CA PRO A 219 -23.83 1.46 17.45
C PRO A 219 -23.95 1.27 18.95
N ARG A 220 -24.77 0.31 19.38
CA ARG A 220 -24.84 -0.07 20.80
C ARG A 220 -23.66 -0.98 21.13
N PRO A 221 -23.18 -1.01 22.38
CA PRO A 221 -22.16 -1.97 22.79
C PRO A 221 -22.52 -3.42 22.47
N SER A 222 -23.82 -3.77 22.54
CA SER A 222 -24.33 -5.11 22.20
C SER A 222 -24.29 -5.45 20.70
N ASP A 223 -24.08 -4.46 19.83
CA ASP A 223 -23.97 -4.67 18.39
C ASP A 223 -22.54 -5.09 17.98
N LEU A 224 -21.58 -5.03 18.91
CA LEU A 224 -20.16 -5.35 18.71
C LEU A 224 -19.75 -6.51 19.61
N ALA A 225 -18.82 -7.35 19.14
CA ALA A 225 -18.26 -8.42 19.96
C ALA A 225 -17.35 -7.88 21.07
N GLU A 226 -17.42 -8.49 22.26
CA GLU A 226 -16.40 -8.33 23.29
C GLU A 226 -15.14 -9.09 22.87
N VAL A 227 -14.03 -8.37 22.66
CA VAL A 227 -12.78 -8.96 22.17
C VAL A 227 -11.77 -9.07 23.31
N THR A 228 -11.53 -10.29 23.79
CA THR A 228 -10.54 -10.57 24.84
C THR A 228 -9.28 -11.25 24.32
N GLN A 229 -9.33 -11.85 23.13
CA GLN A 229 -8.24 -12.61 22.51
C GLN A 229 -8.13 -12.28 21.02
N GLY A 230 -6.91 -12.29 20.50
CA GLY A 230 -6.66 -12.13 19.08
C GLY A 230 -6.63 -13.47 18.35
N LEU A 231 -6.08 -13.46 17.14
CA LEU A 231 -5.92 -14.67 16.32
C LEU A 231 -4.58 -15.38 16.55
N GLU A 232 -3.84 -15.07 17.61
CA GLU A 232 -2.51 -15.64 17.90
C GLU A 232 -2.46 -17.17 17.90
N ALA A 233 -3.56 -17.84 18.23
CA ALA A 233 -3.69 -19.30 18.20
C ALA A 233 -3.64 -19.88 16.78
N THR A 234 -3.99 -19.09 15.76
CA THR A 234 -3.91 -19.48 14.34
C THR A 234 -2.48 -19.44 13.80
N GLU A 235 -1.57 -18.78 14.52
CA GLU A 235 -0.14 -18.68 14.19
C GLU A 235 0.68 -18.99 15.44
N PRO A 236 0.75 -20.27 15.88
CA PRO A 236 1.38 -20.65 17.14
C PRO A 236 2.88 -20.36 17.18
N ASP A 237 3.55 -20.45 16.03
CA ASP A 237 4.99 -20.18 15.89
C ASP A 237 5.34 -18.68 15.99
N GLY A 238 4.32 -17.80 15.99
CA GLY A 238 4.48 -16.36 16.12
C GLY A 238 5.05 -15.69 14.86
N LEU A 239 5.79 -14.60 15.06
CA LEU A 239 6.36 -13.83 13.95
C LEU A 239 7.54 -14.58 13.33
N PRO A 240 7.65 -14.64 11.99
CA PRO A 240 8.77 -15.30 11.34
C PRO A 240 10.09 -14.60 11.62
N SER A 241 11.17 -15.33 11.40
CA SER A 241 12.54 -14.83 11.55
C SER A 241 12.80 -13.63 10.64
N LEU A 242 13.60 -12.70 11.16
CA LEU A 242 14.03 -11.51 10.44
C LEU A 242 15.09 -11.90 9.38
N LEU A 243 14.86 -11.51 8.13
CA LEU A 243 15.81 -11.65 7.04
C LEU A 243 16.61 -10.35 6.82
N PRO A 244 17.81 -10.44 6.21
CA PRO A 244 18.50 -9.25 5.72
C PRO A 244 17.68 -8.56 4.63
N LEU A 245 17.89 -7.26 4.45
CA LEU A 245 17.31 -6.54 3.32
C LEU A 245 17.87 -7.11 2.02
N ARG A 246 17.01 -7.27 1.03
CA ARG A 246 17.38 -7.78 -0.30
C ARG A 246 18.48 -6.91 -0.91
N ALA A 247 19.52 -7.55 -1.44
CA ALA A 247 20.51 -6.86 -2.27
C ALA A 247 19.90 -6.54 -3.63
N VAL A 248 20.26 -5.39 -4.20
CA VAL A 248 19.82 -4.97 -5.54
C VAL A 248 21.03 -4.81 -6.43
N THR A 249 20.88 -5.19 -7.70
CA THR A 249 21.82 -4.81 -8.74
C THR A 249 21.41 -3.44 -9.26
N THR A 250 22.27 -2.44 -9.16
CA THR A 250 21.98 -1.11 -9.70
C THR A 250 22.19 -1.08 -11.21
N PRO A 251 21.39 -0.31 -11.98
CA PRO A 251 21.59 -0.14 -13.41
C PRO A 251 23.02 0.34 -13.72
N GLN A 252 23.67 -0.32 -14.68
CA GLN A 252 25.05 0.02 -15.04
C GLN A 252 25.06 1.10 -16.13
N PRO A 253 25.88 2.16 -15.99
CA PRO A 253 25.98 3.21 -17.00
C PRO A 253 26.40 2.67 -18.38
N GLY A 254 25.88 3.29 -19.44
CA GLY A 254 26.22 2.99 -20.84
C GLY A 254 25.80 1.61 -21.37
N LYS A 255 25.17 0.75 -20.56
CA LYS A 255 24.63 -0.53 -21.03
C LYS A 255 23.29 -0.34 -21.76
N PRO A 256 23.04 -1.05 -22.87
CA PRO A 256 21.74 -1.08 -23.52
C PRO A 256 20.64 -1.51 -22.54
N THR A 257 19.68 -0.63 -22.30
CA THR A 257 18.71 -0.71 -21.21
C THR A 257 17.28 -0.65 -21.73
N ALA A 258 16.43 -1.55 -21.23
CA ALA A 258 14.99 -1.43 -21.34
C ALA A 258 14.47 -0.80 -20.03
N LEU A 259 13.89 0.40 -20.11
CA LEU A 259 13.36 1.11 -18.95
C LEU A 259 11.94 0.63 -18.67
N LEU A 260 11.72 0.05 -17.49
CA LEU A 260 10.41 -0.46 -17.08
C LEU A 260 9.80 0.50 -16.05
N ILE A 261 8.66 1.10 -16.40
CA ILE A 261 7.88 1.94 -15.50
C ILE A 261 6.80 1.07 -14.85
N THR A 262 6.75 1.07 -13.53
CA THR A 262 5.81 0.26 -12.75
C THR A 262 5.01 1.13 -11.80
N ASP A 263 3.97 0.55 -11.23
CA ASP A 263 3.13 1.24 -10.27
C ASP A 263 3.72 1.35 -8.86
N GLU A 264 4.84 0.69 -8.60
CA GLU A 264 5.59 0.85 -7.35
C GLU A 264 6.19 2.24 -7.23
N ASP A 265 6.56 2.84 -8.37
CA ASP A 265 7.20 4.16 -8.40
C ASP A 265 7.08 4.85 -9.76
N CYS A 266 6.16 5.81 -9.86
CA CYS A 266 5.90 6.59 -11.06
C CYS A 266 6.80 7.84 -11.19
N ARG A 267 7.87 7.98 -10.41
CA ARG A 267 8.80 9.13 -10.44
C ARG A 267 10.18 8.72 -10.98
N VAL A 268 10.15 8.05 -12.14
CA VAL A 268 11.35 7.51 -12.81
C VAL A 268 12.30 8.60 -13.30
N GLU A 269 11.79 9.81 -13.58
CA GLU A 269 12.59 10.95 -14.01
C GLU A 269 13.48 11.55 -12.91
N ASP A 270 13.27 11.16 -11.65
CA ASP A 270 14.14 11.57 -10.54
C ASP A 270 15.50 10.82 -10.56
N PHE A 271 15.62 9.74 -11.33
CA PHE A 271 16.86 8.99 -11.49
C PHE A 271 17.69 9.53 -12.66
N ASP A 272 19.00 9.27 -12.67
CA ASP A 272 19.89 9.67 -13.76
C ASP A 272 19.69 8.78 -15.00
N LEU A 273 18.62 9.06 -15.74
CA LEU A 273 18.30 8.38 -16.99
C LEU A 273 19.33 8.69 -18.09
N SER A 274 20.09 9.78 -17.96
CA SER A 274 21.12 10.16 -18.95
C SER A 274 22.37 9.28 -18.87
N ALA A 275 22.61 8.64 -17.73
CA ALA A 275 23.73 7.72 -17.54
C ALA A 275 23.53 6.35 -18.22
N ILE A 276 22.30 6.00 -18.62
CA ILE A 276 21.98 4.70 -19.23
C ILE A 276 21.59 4.83 -20.70
N ASP A 277 21.95 3.83 -21.50
CA ASP A 277 21.61 3.77 -22.93
C ASP A 277 20.21 3.15 -23.10
N ILE A 278 19.17 3.97 -23.01
CA ILE A 278 17.77 3.53 -23.10
C ILE A 278 17.43 3.15 -24.55
N ARG A 279 17.11 1.87 -24.77
CA ARG A 279 16.72 1.31 -26.07
C ARG A 279 15.21 1.21 -26.27
N THR A 280 14.49 1.08 -25.17
CA THR A 280 13.03 1.02 -25.14
C THR A 280 12.54 1.41 -23.75
N THR A 281 11.31 1.89 -23.66
CA THR A 281 10.64 2.25 -22.41
C THR A 281 9.20 1.78 -22.49
N ASP A 282 8.75 1.00 -21.51
CA ASP A 282 7.35 0.58 -21.41
C ASP A 282 6.83 0.63 -19.97
N THR A 283 5.51 0.72 -19.87
CA THR A 283 4.77 0.62 -18.60
C THR A 283 4.31 -0.81 -18.35
N LEU A 284 4.19 -1.22 -17.09
CA LEU A 284 3.69 -2.53 -16.69
C LEU A 284 2.48 -2.42 -15.78
N THR A 285 1.33 -2.93 -16.24
CA THR A 285 0.11 -3.04 -15.43
C THR A 285 0.13 -4.31 -14.58
N THR A 286 -0.23 -4.16 -13.31
CA THR A 286 -0.08 -5.20 -12.28
C THR A 286 -1.26 -5.27 -11.33
N SER A 287 -2.21 -4.32 -11.40
CA SER A 287 -3.30 -4.26 -10.42
C SER A 287 -4.18 -5.51 -10.42
N HIS A 288 -4.27 -6.24 -11.54
CA HIS A 288 -4.97 -7.55 -11.61
C HIS A 288 -4.30 -8.63 -10.78
N LEU A 289 -3.01 -8.51 -10.48
CA LEU A 289 -2.26 -9.49 -9.68
C LEU A 289 -2.51 -9.33 -8.16
N ARG A 290 -3.23 -8.28 -7.73
CA ARG A 290 -3.52 -8.05 -6.31
C ARG A 290 -4.31 -9.19 -5.66
N SER A 291 -5.11 -9.91 -6.44
CA SER A 291 -6.00 -10.95 -5.96
C SER A 291 -6.36 -11.93 -7.07
N PRO A 292 -6.68 -13.20 -6.74
CA PRO A 292 -7.35 -14.11 -7.67
C PRO A 292 -8.81 -13.69 -7.99
N LEU A 293 -9.40 -12.77 -7.22
CA LEU A 293 -10.74 -12.23 -7.48
C LEU A 293 -10.67 -10.90 -8.27
N PRO A 294 -11.78 -10.49 -8.94
CA PRO A 294 -11.80 -9.24 -9.70
C PRO A 294 -11.46 -8.00 -8.87
N VAL A 295 -10.51 -7.23 -9.39
CA VAL A 295 -10.04 -5.95 -8.83
C VAL A 295 -10.91 -4.81 -9.36
N SER A 296 -11.15 -3.79 -8.55
CA SER A 296 -12.04 -2.67 -8.90
C SER A 296 -11.56 -1.91 -10.13
N ASP A 297 -12.50 -1.52 -10.99
CA ASP A 297 -12.24 -0.65 -12.16
C ASP A 297 -11.60 0.68 -11.75
N LEU A 298 -11.91 1.21 -10.56
CA LEU A 298 -11.27 2.42 -10.02
C LEU A 298 -9.77 2.24 -9.86
N VAL A 299 -9.34 1.06 -9.37
CA VAL A 299 -7.92 0.74 -9.17
C VAL A 299 -7.22 0.59 -10.52
N HIS A 300 -7.85 -0.09 -11.47
CA HIS A 300 -7.33 -0.23 -12.83
C HIS A 300 -7.20 1.12 -13.54
N ALA A 301 -8.22 1.97 -13.46
CA ALA A 301 -8.21 3.30 -14.07
C ALA A 301 -7.13 4.20 -13.46
N PHE A 302 -6.99 4.19 -12.13
CA PHE A 302 -5.97 4.99 -11.45
C PHE A 302 -4.54 4.50 -11.77
N GLU A 303 -4.33 3.18 -11.85
CA GLU A 303 -3.05 2.61 -12.33
C GLU A 303 -2.71 3.08 -13.74
N ALA A 304 -3.66 2.89 -14.67
CA ALA A 304 -3.45 3.24 -16.07
C ALA A 304 -3.14 4.74 -16.25
N GLY A 305 -3.85 5.60 -15.53
CA GLY A 305 -3.58 7.04 -15.52
C GLY A 305 -2.19 7.38 -14.96
N ALA A 306 -1.80 6.77 -13.83
CA ALA A 306 -0.50 7.01 -13.20
C ALA A 306 0.67 6.57 -14.09
N LEU A 307 0.55 5.40 -14.72
CA LEU A 307 1.56 4.87 -15.64
C LEU A 307 1.66 5.72 -16.92
N THR A 308 0.52 6.16 -17.46
CA THR A 308 0.47 7.05 -18.63
C THR A 308 1.13 8.39 -18.32
N ASP A 309 0.79 9.01 -17.18
CA ASP A 309 1.42 10.24 -16.71
C ASP A 309 2.94 10.11 -16.55
N ALA A 310 3.40 9.01 -15.95
CA ALA A 310 4.83 8.74 -15.78
C ALA A 310 5.58 8.58 -17.11
N ALA A 311 5.00 7.85 -18.08
CA ALA A 311 5.59 7.69 -19.41
C ALA A 311 5.67 9.03 -20.17
N LEU A 312 4.58 9.81 -20.16
CA LEU A 312 4.53 11.10 -20.82
C LEU A 312 5.53 12.12 -20.24
N ARG A 313 5.77 12.10 -18.92
CA ARG A 313 6.74 12.99 -18.26
C ARG A 313 8.18 12.82 -18.76
N ILE A 314 8.54 11.65 -19.29
CA ILE A 314 9.86 11.39 -19.89
C ILE A 314 9.82 11.32 -21.42
N GLY A 315 8.71 11.71 -22.04
CA GLY A 315 8.54 11.70 -23.50
C GLY A 315 8.42 10.30 -24.11
N ALA A 316 8.11 9.27 -23.32
CA ALA A 316 7.86 7.92 -23.82
C ALA A 316 6.40 7.77 -24.29
N ALA A 317 6.21 7.00 -25.35
CA ALA A 317 4.87 6.60 -25.77
C ALA A 317 4.29 5.61 -24.73
N PRO A 318 3.01 5.74 -24.34
CA PRO A 318 2.38 4.84 -23.37
C PRO A 318 2.07 3.50 -24.05
N VAL A 319 3.08 2.66 -24.18
CA VAL A 319 2.89 1.24 -24.50
C VAL A 319 2.87 0.49 -23.17
N THR A 320 1.83 -0.33 -23.02
CA THR A 320 1.51 -0.99 -21.75
C THR A 320 1.67 -2.49 -21.91
N LEU A 321 2.69 -3.00 -21.25
CA LEU A 321 2.83 -4.42 -20.99
C LEU A 321 1.82 -4.83 -19.92
N HIS A 322 1.30 -6.04 -20.07
CA HIS A 322 0.41 -6.65 -19.12
C HIS A 322 1.15 -7.81 -18.43
N ALA A 323 1.22 -7.78 -17.09
CA ALA A 323 1.92 -8.79 -16.30
C ALA A 323 1.15 -10.13 -16.26
N ALA A 324 1.09 -10.84 -17.40
CA ALA A 324 0.39 -12.12 -17.55
C ALA A 324 1.34 -13.27 -17.93
N ASP A 325 2.31 -13.02 -18.82
CA ASP A 325 3.34 -13.99 -19.20
C ASP A 325 4.71 -13.50 -18.69
N PRO A 326 5.30 -14.16 -17.68
CA PRO A 326 6.63 -13.79 -17.17
C PRO A 326 7.74 -13.84 -18.23
N THR A 327 7.54 -14.58 -19.34
CA THR A 327 8.50 -14.62 -20.46
C THR A 327 8.43 -13.40 -21.37
N ALA A 328 7.33 -12.63 -21.32
CA ALA A 328 7.12 -11.45 -22.16
C ALA A 328 8.15 -10.35 -21.89
N LEU A 329 8.55 -10.15 -20.62
CA LEU A 329 9.57 -9.16 -20.27
C LEU A 329 10.91 -9.45 -20.94
N ALA A 330 11.34 -10.71 -20.98
CA ALA A 330 12.57 -11.11 -21.62
C ALA A 330 12.50 -10.91 -23.14
N LYS A 331 11.38 -11.25 -23.77
CA LYS A 331 11.15 -11.04 -25.21
C LYS A 331 11.18 -9.56 -25.57
N TRP A 332 10.50 -8.73 -24.77
CA TRP A 332 10.45 -7.28 -24.95
C TRP A 332 11.84 -6.65 -24.92
N ALA A 333 12.59 -6.88 -23.84
CA ALA A 333 13.92 -6.29 -23.68
C ALA A 333 14.92 -6.85 -24.71
N ALA A 334 14.85 -8.13 -25.06
CA ALA A 334 15.71 -8.71 -26.09
C ALA A 334 15.40 -8.13 -27.49
N ALA A 335 14.13 -7.88 -27.81
CA ALA A 335 13.72 -7.31 -29.09
C ALA A 335 14.26 -5.89 -29.33
N SER A 336 14.52 -5.12 -28.27
CA SER A 336 15.16 -3.81 -28.36
C SER A 336 16.69 -3.86 -28.30
N GLY A 337 17.29 -5.05 -28.21
CA GLY A 337 18.73 -5.23 -28.01
C GLY A 337 19.22 -4.80 -26.61
N ALA A 338 18.33 -4.73 -25.62
CA ALA A 338 18.72 -4.42 -24.25
C ALA A 338 19.41 -5.62 -23.59
N THR A 339 20.38 -5.32 -22.73
CA THR A 339 21.13 -6.29 -21.91
C THR A 339 20.83 -6.15 -20.41
N GLN A 340 20.10 -5.09 -20.05
CA GLN A 340 19.53 -4.93 -18.72
C GLN A 340 18.12 -4.33 -18.79
N ILE A 341 17.31 -4.64 -17.78
CA ILE A 341 16.08 -3.92 -17.46
C ILE A 341 16.38 -3.03 -16.26
N ALA A 342 15.97 -1.77 -16.30
CA ALA A 342 16.07 -0.85 -15.18
C ALA A 342 14.68 -0.41 -14.74
N THR A 343 14.42 -0.43 -13.43
CA THR A 343 13.16 0.06 -12.81
C THR A 343 13.47 0.63 -11.44
N PRO A 344 12.66 1.55 -10.90
CA PRO A 344 12.67 1.79 -9.46
C PRO A 344 12.38 0.51 -8.67
N TYR A 345 12.81 0.48 -7.41
CA TYR A 345 12.73 -0.70 -6.53
C TYR A 345 11.30 -1.24 -6.39
N ILE A 346 11.14 -2.54 -6.64
CA ILE A 346 9.88 -3.24 -6.48
C ILE A 346 9.83 -3.87 -5.08
N THR A 347 8.85 -3.46 -4.29
CA THR A 347 8.65 -3.98 -2.93
C THR A 347 7.89 -5.32 -2.92
N THR A 348 8.01 -6.05 -1.83
CA THR A 348 7.36 -7.34 -1.58
C THR A 348 5.85 -7.20 -1.80
N GLY A 349 5.32 -8.03 -2.68
CA GLY A 349 3.95 -7.94 -3.16
C GLY A 349 3.80 -8.62 -4.53
N PRO A 350 2.63 -8.47 -5.17
CA PRO A 350 2.30 -9.26 -6.37
C PRO A 350 3.20 -8.98 -7.57
N LEU A 351 3.62 -7.73 -7.78
CA LEU A 351 4.58 -7.41 -8.84
C LEU A 351 5.95 -8.05 -8.54
N ARG A 352 6.38 -8.12 -7.28
CA ARG A 352 7.63 -8.81 -6.94
C ARG A 352 7.55 -10.30 -7.29
N ASP A 353 6.44 -10.94 -6.94
CA ASP A 353 6.20 -12.36 -7.25
C ASP A 353 6.29 -12.60 -8.77
N PHE A 354 5.66 -11.73 -9.58
CA PHE A 354 5.77 -11.78 -11.05
C PHE A 354 7.22 -11.61 -11.56
N MET A 355 7.99 -10.71 -10.95
CA MET A 355 9.40 -10.52 -11.33
C MET A 355 10.27 -11.72 -10.96
N ASP A 356 9.99 -12.39 -9.83
CA ASP A 356 10.67 -13.61 -9.43
C ASP A 356 10.36 -14.77 -10.42
N ASP A 357 9.12 -14.86 -10.89
CA ASP A 357 8.73 -15.81 -11.96
C ASP A 357 9.35 -15.48 -13.32
N ALA A 358 9.61 -14.20 -13.61
CA ALA A 358 10.25 -13.76 -14.86
C ALA A 358 11.77 -14.00 -14.85
N ALA A 359 12.41 -14.08 -13.67
CA ALA A 359 13.86 -14.12 -13.52
C ALA A 359 14.55 -15.25 -14.32
N PRO A 360 14.05 -16.51 -14.36
CA PRO A 360 14.67 -17.56 -15.17
C PRO A 360 14.69 -17.26 -16.67
N SER A 361 13.66 -16.56 -17.18
CA SER A 361 13.58 -16.19 -18.59
C SER A 361 14.49 -15.01 -18.93
N LEU A 362 14.60 -14.03 -18.03
CA LEU A 362 15.56 -12.94 -18.14
C LEU A 362 17.01 -13.47 -18.16
N ALA A 363 17.34 -14.39 -17.25
CA ALA A 363 18.66 -15.01 -17.19
C ALA A 363 19.02 -15.76 -18.48
N ARG A 364 18.09 -16.55 -19.04
CA ARG A 364 18.31 -17.25 -20.33
C ARG A 364 18.51 -16.30 -21.51
N ALA A 365 17.87 -15.14 -21.48
CA ALA A 365 18.03 -14.09 -22.49
C ALA A 365 19.28 -13.21 -22.27
N GLY A 366 20.06 -13.45 -21.21
CA GLY A 366 21.23 -12.64 -20.87
C GLY A 366 20.88 -11.23 -20.39
N ILE A 367 19.66 -11.02 -19.89
CA ILE A 367 19.16 -9.72 -19.42
C ILE A 367 19.35 -9.63 -17.91
N THR A 368 20.07 -8.60 -17.46
CA THR A 368 20.23 -8.31 -16.03
C THR A 368 19.04 -7.47 -15.54
N PHE A 369 18.36 -7.90 -14.48
CA PHE A 369 17.33 -7.08 -13.83
C PHE A 369 17.97 -6.16 -12.80
N CYS A 370 17.78 -4.85 -12.99
CA CYS A 370 18.42 -3.81 -12.19
C CYS A 370 17.38 -2.87 -11.57
N GLU A 371 17.67 -2.40 -10.36
CA GLU A 371 16.75 -1.57 -9.57
C GLU A 371 17.43 -0.34 -8.96
N TRP A 372 16.72 0.78 -8.93
CA TRP A 372 17.07 1.94 -8.11
C TRP A 372 16.27 1.98 -6.82
N ARG A 373 16.96 1.92 -5.67
CA ARG A 373 16.33 2.14 -4.36
C ARG A 373 16.45 3.60 -3.95
N ARG A 374 15.35 4.20 -3.49
CA ARG A 374 15.36 5.58 -2.98
C ARG A 374 16.06 5.66 -1.63
N GLU A 375 16.73 6.79 -1.39
CA GLU A 375 17.32 7.15 -0.09
C GLU A 375 16.30 7.05 1.06
N TRP A 376 15.05 7.46 0.83
CA TRP A 376 13.95 7.35 1.80
C TRP A 376 13.79 5.93 2.37
N ASP A 377 13.76 4.93 1.48
CA ASP A 377 13.63 3.53 1.86
C ASP A 377 14.90 3.01 2.54
N ALA A 378 16.06 3.36 1.98
CA ALA A 378 17.36 2.98 2.50
C ALA A 378 17.62 3.52 3.92
N ALA A 379 17.09 4.70 4.24
CA ALA A 379 17.19 5.31 5.57
C ALA A 379 16.27 4.65 6.59
N ILE A 380 15.06 4.20 6.20
CA ILE A 380 14.05 3.69 7.14
C ILE A 380 14.18 2.18 7.41
N TRP A 381 14.31 1.37 6.36
CA TRP A 381 14.19 -0.09 6.45
C TRP A 381 15.22 -0.78 7.35
N PRO A 382 16.47 -0.28 7.52
CA PRO A 382 17.40 -0.82 8.50
C PRO A 382 16.85 -0.83 9.94
N HIS A 383 15.98 0.12 10.28
CA HIS A 383 15.38 0.26 11.60
C HIS A 383 14.08 -0.56 11.79
N ALA A 384 13.47 -1.06 10.71
CA ALA A 384 12.22 -1.82 10.71
C ALA A 384 12.37 -3.29 11.18
N THR A 385 13.11 -3.50 12.27
CA THR A 385 13.45 -4.84 12.80
C THR A 385 12.43 -5.38 13.80
N ALA A 386 11.61 -4.52 14.41
CA ALA A 386 10.65 -4.87 15.45
C ALA A 386 9.38 -4.00 15.34
N GLY A 387 8.81 -3.53 16.46
CA GLY A 387 7.72 -2.55 16.45
C GLY A 387 8.16 -1.17 15.96
N PHE A 388 7.19 -0.35 15.55
CA PHE A 388 7.39 1.00 15.03
C PHE A 388 8.23 1.92 15.92
N PHE A 389 8.20 1.71 17.25
CA PHE A 389 8.95 2.54 18.19
C PHE A 389 10.45 2.61 17.89
N LYS A 390 11.06 1.53 17.37
CA LYS A 390 12.47 1.55 16.94
C LYS A 390 12.70 2.51 15.78
N VAL A 391 11.78 2.57 14.81
CA VAL A 391 11.85 3.55 13.70
C VAL A 391 11.59 4.95 14.23
N LYS A 392 10.56 5.12 15.09
CA LYS A 392 10.21 6.42 15.69
C LYS A 392 11.41 7.10 16.37
N GLN A 393 12.17 6.35 17.17
CA GLN A 393 13.38 6.87 17.85
C GLN A 393 14.47 7.34 16.88
N ASN A 394 14.48 6.84 15.64
CA ASN A 394 15.47 7.17 14.62
C ASN A 394 14.97 8.23 13.62
N ILE A 395 13.73 8.75 13.75
CA ILE A 395 13.19 9.76 12.83
C ILE A 395 14.14 10.96 12.64
N PRO A 396 14.71 11.58 13.68
CA PRO A 396 15.65 12.70 13.47
C PRO A 396 16.86 12.33 12.60
N ARG A 397 17.42 11.13 12.80
CA ARG A 397 18.55 10.62 11.99
C ARG A 397 18.13 10.33 10.55
N ILE A 398 16.97 9.73 10.36
CA ILE A 398 16.38 9.44 9.05
C ILE A 398 16.17 10.75 8.28
N LEU A 399 15.57 11.76 8.92
CA LEU A 399 15.34 13.07 8.29
C LEU A 399 16.65 13.76 7.90
N ASN A 400 17.67 13.73 8.76
CA ASN A 400 18.98 14.31 8.44
C ASN A 400 19.69 13.60 7.27
N GLN A 401 19.43 12.30 7.06
CA GLN A 401 19.97 11.57 5.92
C GLN A 401 19.24 11.93 4.62
N VAL A 402 17.90 12.01 4.67
CA VAL A 402 17.08 12.28 3.48
C VAL A 402 17.11 13.75 3.07
N PHE A 403 17.19 14.66 4.04
CA PHE A 403 17.23 16.11 3.85
C PHE A 403 18.53 16.67 4.44
N PRO A 404 19.69 16.47 3.77
CA PRO A 404 20.93 17.07 4.22
C PRO A 404 20.81 18.61 4.20
N ALA A 405 21.42 19.25 5.19
CA ALA A 405 21.35 20.70 5.42
C ALA A 405 21.99 21.54 4.31
#